data_AF-A0A6I3WNW5-F1
#
_entry.id   AF-A0A6I3WNW5-F1
#
_cell.length_a   1.000
_cell.length_b   1.000
_cell.length_c   1.000
_cell.angle_alpha   90.00
_cell.angle_beta   90.00
_cell.angle_gamma   90.00
#
_symmetry.space_group_name_H-M   'P 1'
#
loop_
_entity.id
_entity.type
_entity.pdbx_description
1 polymer ?
#
loop_
_entity_poly.entity_id
_entity_poly.type
_entity_poly.pdbx_seq_one_letter_code
_entity_poly.pdbx_strand_id
1 'polypeptide(L)'
;MNDLSNTSLSSLNIGLTEFIDEFGDELLDSLNQSNPPVYTGHIDKTRQRVMDGLKRQPFSAQAEVVQAVAALLLDRNEQAAVINAEMGTGKTMMAIAVAAVMHNAGYRRTLVVSPPHLVYKWRREILETIPDARVWVLNGPDTLVKLLKLRDQLEEPYDGRQEFFILGRVRMRMGFHWRSVCWPRRSGGGHQFASCPDCGRLLEDQEGNRITVEEFYTEERRRSCPHCKGPLWTLMRPGKAENGTRRATILKSMCRIPTIGPVRADRLLNDFGEDFLASMLIDNVSEFINLMDAQGNFIFSDRQAKRMERAMANIEFGFGEGGYQPTEFIKRHLPDGYFDLLVVDEGHEYKNSGSAQGQAMAVLAAKTRKTVLLTGTLMGGYADDLFYLLFRILTRRMIEDGYKPNAHGSMAPAAMSFMRDHGVLKDIYTERDNESHKTANGKKLSVRTVKAPGFGPKGIHRFVLPFTVFLKLKDIGGNVLPAYQEEFIDITMSAEQASAYQQLAGKLTQELRQALARRDTTLLGVVLNVLLAWPDCCFRPEIVKHPRSKDTLAF
;
A
#
# COMPACT_ATOMS: atom_id res chain seq x y z
N MET A 1 44.88 6.01 60.90
CA MET A 1 44.53 5.34 59.62
C MET A 1 43.27 4.53 59.89
N ASN A 2 42.10 5.14 59.64
CA ASN A 2 40.82 4.43 59.70
C ASN A 2 40.27 4.34 58.28
N ASP A 3 39.88 3.12 57.96
CA ASP A 3 39.41 2.60 56.69
C ASP A 3 37.98 3.09 56.42
N LEU A 4 37.76 3.74 55.28
CA LEU A 4 36.46 4.26 54.81
C LEU A 4 36.18 3.80 53.37
N SER A 5 36.36 2.52 53.09
CA SER A 5 35.91 1.90 51.84
C SER A 5 34.97 0.73 52.13
N ASN A 6 33.70 1.03 52.42
CA ASN A 6 32.58 0.11 52.15
C ASN A 6 31.25 0.84 52.35
N THR A 7 30.89 1.66 51.37
CA THR A 7 29.47 1.95 51.11
C THR A 7 29.08 1.07 49.93
N SER A 8 28.39 -0.03 50.22
CA SER A 8 27.83 -0.91 49.20
C SER A 8 26.83 -0.10 48.37
N LEU A 9 27.20 0.22 47.13
CA LEU A 9 26.24 0.62 46.11
C LEU A 9 25.30 -0.56 45.89
N SER A 10 24.15 -0.55 46.56
CA SER A 10 23.06 -1.45 46.25
C SER A 10 22.72 -1.24 44.78
N SER A 11 22.95 -2.27 43.96
CA SER A 11 22.55 -2.30 42.57
C SER A 11 21.03 -2.10 42.52
N LEU A 12 20.59 -0.88 42.15
CA LEU A 12 19.22 -0.55 41.78
C LEU A 12 18.87 -1.31 40.49
N ASN A 13 18.61 -2.61 40.61
CA ASN A 13 18.02 -3.43 39.56
C ASN A 13 16.51 -3.39 39.76
N ILE A 14 15.86 -2.35 39.23
CA ILE A 14 14.40 -2.30 39.10
C ILE A 14 14.06 -2.94 37.75
N GLY A 15 13.09 -3.86 37.73
CA GLY A 15 12.59 -4.43 36.49
C GLY A 15 11.89 -3.36 35.64
N LEU A 16 12.00 -3.42 34.30
CA LEU A 16 11.44 -2.38 33.43
C LEU A 16 9.93 -2.14 33.67
N THR A 17 9.16 -3.19 33.94
CA THR A 17 7.72 -3.08 34.23
C THR A 17 7.49 -2.32 35.54
N GLU A 18 8.22 -2.67 36.59
CA GLU A 18 8.14 -2.05 37.91
C GLU A 18 8.60 -0.58 37.86
N PHE A 19 9.64 -0.29 37.07
CA PHE A 19 10.08 1.08 36.80
C PHE A 19 9.01 1.91 36.06
N ILE A 20 8.33 1.32 35.07
CA ILE A 20 7.26 2.00 34.34
C ILE A 20 6.03 2.22 35.24
N ASP A 21 5.71 1.26 36.11
CA ASP A 21 4.59 1.41 37.04
C ASP A 21 4.88 2.46 38.11
N GLU A 22 6.13 2.56 38.58
CA GLU A 22 6.53 3.51 39.63
C GLU A 22 6.78 4.94 39.10
N PHE A 23 7.43 5.09 37.94
CA PHE A 23 7.83 6.39 37.38
C PHE A 23 7.02 6.79 36.13
N GLY A 24 6.00 6.01 35.77
CA GLY A 24 5.25 6.18 34.53
C GLY A 24 4.62 7.56 34.39
N ASP A 25 3.99 8.06 35.46
CA ASP A 25 3.31 9.36 35.45
C ASP A 25 4.31 10.52 35.28
N GLU A 26 5.44 10.48 35.98
CA GLU A 26 6.50 11.50 35.84
C GLU A 26 7.14 11.48 34.44
N LEU A 27 7.35 10.28 33.87
CA LEU A 27 7.81 10.11 32.50
C LEU A 27 6.79 10.65 31.50
N LEU A 28 5.50 10.41 31.74
CA LEU A 28 4.40 10.89 30.91
C LEU A 28 4.31 12.42 30.97
N ASP A 29 4.47 13.02 32.14
CA ASP A 29 4.48 14.47 32.33
C ASP A 29 5.68 15.12 31.65
N SER A 30 6.87 14.54 31.78
CA SER A 30 8.06 14.98 31.04
C SER A 30 7.88 14.85 29.52
N LEU A 31 7.25 13.78 29.06
CA LEU A 31 6.86 13.59 27.65
C LEU A 31 5.87 14.68 27.21
N ASN A 32 4.84 14.98 27.98
CA ASN A 32 3.84 16.00 27.68
C ASN A 32 4.43 17.42 27.68
N GLN A 33 5.40 17.71 28.55
CA GLN A 33 6.11 18.99 28.53
C GLN A 33 7.00 19.13 27.30
N SER A 34 7.71 18.06 26.92
CA SER A 34 8.59 18.07 25.76
C SER A 34 7.83 18.04 24.42
N ASN A 35 6.62 17.47 24.39
CA ASN A 35 5.78 17.38 23.21
C ASN A 35 4.30 17.45 23.59
N PRO A 36 3.77 18.67 23.78
CA PRO A 36 2.40 18.83 24.24
C PRO A 36 1.42 18.26 23.22
N PRO A 37 0.43 17.45 23.66
CA PRO A 37 -0.53 16.85 22.75
C PRO A 37 -1.29 17.94 22.01
N VAL A 38 -1.47 17.73 20.69
CA VAL A 38 -2.17 18.70 19.84
C VAL A 38 -3.62 18.87 20.26
N TYR A 39 -4.22 17.80 20.80
CA TYR A 39 -5.59 17.77 21.27
C TYR A 39 -5.64 17.25 22.71
N THR A 40 -6.25 18.02 23.61
CA THR A 40 -6.29 17.78 25.05
C THR A 40 -7.65 17.32 25.56
N GLY A 41 -8.55 16.88 24.66
CA GLY A 41 -9.94 16.54 25.00
C GLY A 41 -10.89 17.75 25.01
N HIS A 42 -10.43 18.94 24.62
CA HIS A 42 -11.30 20.11 24.48
C HIS A 42 -12.07 20.07 23.15
N ILE A 43 -13.34 19.68 23.21
CA ILE A 43 -14.21 19.54 22.04
C ILE A 43 -14.44 20.89 21.34
N ASP A 44 -14.06 20.97 20.06
CA ASP A 44 -14.49 22.06 19.19
C ASP A 44 -15.97 21.90 18.84
N LYS A 45 -16.78 22.86 19.27
CA LYS A 45 -18.24 22.84 19.09
C LYS A 45 -18.66 22.92 17.61
N THR A 46 -17.88 23.55 16.75
CA THR A 46 -18.17 23.64 15.32
C THR A 46 -17.97 22.29 14.66
N ARG A 47 -16.87 21.60 14.97
CA ARG A 47 -16.58 20.24 14.48
C ARG A 47 -17.61 19.25 15.00
N GLN A 48 -17.99 19.39 16.27
CA GLN A 48 -19.03 18.54 16.87
C GLN A 48 -20.37 18.69 16.15
N ARG A 49 -20.82 19.92 15.88
CA ARG A 49 -22.06 20.17 15.13
C ARG A 49 -22.06 19.54 13.74
N VAL A 50 -20.91 19.51 13.05
CA VAL A 50 -20.79 18.83 11.75
C VAL A 50 -20.99 17.33 11.91
N MET A 51 -20.35 16.72 12.92
CA MET A 51 -20.52 15.29 13.21
C MET A 51 -21.94 14.94 13.64
N ASP A 52 -22.59 15.80 14.42
CA ASP A 52 -23.98 15.64 14.84
C ASP A 52 -24.96 15.70 13.65
N GLY A 53 -24.59 16.43 12.59
CA GLY A 53 -25.37 16.55 11.35
C GLY A 53 -25.21 15.38 10.37
N LEU A 54 -24.34 14.41 10.66
CA LEU A 54 -24.19 13.20 9.84
C LEU A 54 -25.39 12.27 10.02
N LYS A 55 -25.79 11.58 8.95
CA LYS A 55 -26.86 10.56 8.99
C LYS A 55 -26.51 9.40 9.93
N ARG A 56 -25.22 9.05 9.98
CA ARG A 56 -24.66 8.08 10.92
C ARG A 56 -23.59 8.79 11.74
N GLN A 57 -23.78 8.83 13.04
CA GLN A 57 -22.87 9.55 13.94
C GLN A 57 -21.76 8.63 14.45
N PRO A 58 -20.53 9.13 14.61
CA PRO A 58 -19.47 8.40 15.27
C PRO A 58 -19.78 8.21 16.76
N PHE A 59 -19.29 7.12 17.37
CA PHE A 59 -19.27 6.97 18.82
C PHE A 59 -18.41 8.05 19.48
N SER A 60 -18.57 8.28 20.78
CA SER A 60 -17.81 9.31 21.52
C SER A 60 -16.31 9.18 21.31
N ALA A 61 -15.74 7.98 21.51
CA ALA A 61 -14.31 7.74 21.30
C ALA A 61 -13.86 7.98 19.84
N GLN A 62 -14.72 7.67 18.86
CA GLN A 62 -14.46 7.97 17.45
C GLN A 62 -14.51 9.48 17.17
N ALA A 63 -15.44 10.22 17.80
CA ALA A 63 -15.53 11.66 17.69
C ALA A 63 -14.28 12.35 18.26
N GLU A 64 -13.75 11.88 19.38
CA GLU A 64 -12.47 12.36 19.94
C GLU A 64 -11.31 12.17 18.95
N VAL A 65 -11.25 11.04 18.24
CA VAL A 65 -10.25 10.81 17.17
C VAL A 65 -10.42 11.82 16.04
N VAL A 66 -11.66 12.08 15.60
CA VAL A 66 -11.95 13.06 14.55
C VAL A 66 -11.53 14.46 14.98
N GLN A 67 -11.80 14.86 16.23
CA GLN A 67 -11.38 16.14 16.80
C GLN A 67 -9.86 16.29 16.80
N ALA A 68 -9.13 15.25 17.24
CA ALA A 68 -7.68 15.24 17.27
C ALA A 68 -7.04 15.32 15.87
N VAL A 69 -7.56 14.55 14.92
CA VAL A 69 -7.10 14.59 13.52
C VAL A 69 -7.39 15.94 12.88
N ALA A 70 -8.58 16.50 13.11
CA ALA A 70 -8.94 17.83 12.60
C ALA A 70 -8.05 18.93 13.21
N ALA A 71 -7.75 18.87 14.50
CA ALA A 71 -6.83 19.81 15.15
C ALA A 71 -5.42 19.76 14.54
N LEU A 72 -4.92 18.56 14.26
CA LEU A 72 -3.61 18.38 13.61
C LEU A 72 -3.59 18.95 12.18
N LEU A 73 -4.61 18.64 11.37
CA LEU A 73 -4.64 19.03 9.96
C LEU A 73 -5.03 20.50 9.74
N LEU A 74 -5.92 21.05 10.56
CA LEU A 74 -6.48 22.40 10.41
C LEU A 74 -5.79 23.42 11.30
N ASP A 75 -5.62 23.14 12.60
CA ASP A 75 -5.09 24.14 13.55
C ASP A 75 -3.57 24.18 13.54
N ARG A 76 -2.91 23.01 13.55
CA ARG A 76 -1.46 22.91 13.37
C ARG A 76 -1.02 22.97 11.92
N ASN A 77 -1.99 22.91 10.99
CA ASN A 77 -1.77 22.95 9.55
C ASN A 77 -0.78 21.87 9.05
N GLU A 78 -0.71 20.71 9.72
CA GLU A 78 0.16 19.62 9.27
C GLU A 78 -0.32 19.00 7.96
N GLN A 79 0.60 18.42 7.19
CA GLN A 79 0.27 17.81 5.90
C GLN A 79 -0.43 16.46 6.04
N ALA A 80 -0.18 15.74 7.14
CA ALA A 80 -0.73 14.42 7.31
C ALA A 80 -1.06 14.07 8.76
N ALA A 81 -2.00 13.13 8.90
CA ALA A 81 -2.39 12.50 10.14
C ALA A 81 -2.52 10.99 9.93
N VAL A 82 -2.34 10.22 10.99
CA VAL A 82 -2.45 8.77 11.00
C VAL A 82 -3.52 8.38 12.03
N ILE A 83 -4.50 7.60 11.60
CA ILE A 83 -5.45 6.91 12.48
C ILE A 83 -4.97 5.47 12.59
N ASN A 84 -4.30 5.16 13.70
CA ASN A 84 -3.86 3.81 14.03
C ASN A 84 -4.88 3.19 14.97
N ALA A 85 -5.84 2.47 14.41
CA ALA A 85 -6.96 1.94 15.18
C ALA A 85 -7.20 0.46 14.88
N GLU A 86 -7.49 -0.32 15.92
CA GLU A 86 -7.73 -1.76 15.82
C GLU A 86 -8.83 -2.08 14.79
N MET A 87 -8.80 -3.27 14.21
CA MET A 87 -9.85 -3.69 13.28
C MET A 87 -11.21 -3.74 13.99
N GLY A 88 -12.26 -3.25 13.33
CA GLY A 88 -13.61 -3.16 13.93
C GLY A 88 -13.91 -1.86 14.66
N THR A 89 -12.93 -1.00 14.91
CA THR A 89 -13.12 0.30 15.62
C THR A 89 -13.80 1.40 14.79
N GLY A 90 -14.12 1.17 13.52
CA GLY A 90 -14.78 2.16 12.66
C GLY A 90 -13.85 3.16 11.97
N LYS A 91 -12.65 2.73 11.52
CA LYS A 91 -11.72 3.56 10.73
C LYS A 91 -12.39 4.28 9.55
N THR A 92 -13.26 3.58 8.82
CA THR A 92 -14.02 4.14 7.70
C THR A 92 -14.95 5.27 8.17
N MET A 93 -15.72 5.05 9.26
CA MET A 93 -16.56 6.09 9.88
C MET A 93 -15.73 7.32 10.29
N MET A 94 -14.62 7.12 10.99
CA MET A 94 -13.75 8.22 11.44
C MET A 94 -13.19 9.01 10.26
N ALA A 95 -12.75 8.35 9.19
CA ALA A 95 -12.24 9.02 8.00
C ALA A 95 -13.31 9.83 7.25
N ILE A 96 -14.53 9.29 7.14
CA ILE A 96 -15.68 9.99 6.54
C ILE A 96 -16.04 11.22 7.38
N ALA A 97 -16.06 11.09 8.71
CA ALA A 97 -16.32 12.19 9.62
C ALA A 97 -15.23 13.28 9.57
N VAL A 98 -13.94 12.90 9.50
CA VAL A 98 -12.83 13.83 9.24
C VAL A 98 -13.06 14.58 7.93
N ALA A 99 -13.38 13.87 6.85
CA ALA A 99 -13.66 14.50 5.56
C ALA A 99 -14.81 15.52 5.66
N ALA A 100 -15.91 15.19 6.37
CA ALA A 100 -17.03 16.10 6.59
C ALA A 100 -16.62 17.36 7.39
N VAL A 101 -15.85 17.20 8.46
CA VAL A 101 -15.30 18.34 9.23
C VAL A 101 -14.39 19.21 8.35
N MET A 102 -13.54 18.59 7.53
CA MET A 102 -12.68 19.31 6.59
C MET A 102 -13.48 20.02 5.50
N HIS A 103 -14.60 19.46 5.04
CA HIS A 103 -15.51 20.10 4.09
C HIS A 103 -16.11 21.40 4.63
N ASN A 104 -16.52 21.41 5.89
CA ASN A 104 -16.96 22.63 6.57
C ASN A 104 -15.83 23.68 6.69
N ALA A 105 -14.56 23.24 6.71
CA ALA A 105 -13.38 24.11 6.67
C ALA A 105 -12.94 24.50 5.24
N GLY A 106 -13.70 24.15 4.20
CA GLY A 106 -13.47 24.53 2.81
C GLY A 106 -12.75 23.49 1.93
N TYR A 107 -12.53 22.27 2.43
CA TYR A 107 -11.89 21.17 1.68
C TYR A 107 -12.96 20.34 0.95
N ARG A 108 -13.06 20.47 -0.37
CA ARG A 108 -14.23 20.04 -1.14
C ARG A 108 -14.15 18.60 -1.61
N ARG A 109 -12.95 18.18 -2.05
CA ARG A 109 -12.75 16.91 -2.78
C ARG A 109 -11.88 15.95 -1.98
N THR A 110 -12.44 14.80 -1.63
CA THR A 110 -11.72 13.73 -0.92
C THR A 110 -11.42 12.57 -1.88
N LEU A 111 -10.15 12.23 -2.04
CA LEU A 111 -9.71 11.02 -2.75
C LEU A 111 -9.45 9.91 -1.74
N VAL A 112 -10.17 8.81 -1.86
CA VAL A 112 -10.02 7.60 -1.06
C VAL A 112 -9.26 6.56 -1.87
N VAL A 113 -8.21 6.02 -1.30
CA VAL A 113 -7.48 4.87 -1.81
C VAL A 113 -7.77 3.69 -0.89
N SER A 114 -8.29 2.59 -1.45
CA SER A 114 -8.66 1.41 -0.66
C SER A 114 -8.25 0.10 -1.33
N PRO A 115 -8.20 -1.02 -0.58
CA PRO A 115 -8.20 -2.36 -1.18
C PRO A 115 -9.34 -2.52 -2.22
N PRO A 116 -9.14 -3.29 -3.31
CA PRO A 116 -10.12 -3.37 -4.41
C PRO A 116 -11.51 -3.84 -3.96
N HIS A 117 -11.55 -4.82 -3.05
CA HIS A 117 -12.78 -5.37 -2.49
C HIS A 117 -13.51 -4.41 -1.54
N LEU A 118 -12.90 -3.29 -1.13
CA LEU A 118 -13.50 -2.30 -0.24
C LEU A 118 -14.03 -1.07 -0.98
N VAL A 119 -13.75 -0.90 -2.28
CA VAL A 119 -14.13 0.30 -3.05
C VAL A 119 -15.63 0.60 -2.96
N TYR A 120 -16.47 -0.42 -3.14
CA TYR A 120 -17.93 -0.25 -3.09
C TYR A 120 -18.49 -0.18 -1.67
N LYS A 121 -17.81 -0.80 -0.71
CA LYS A 121 -18.11 -0.61 0.71
C LYS A 121 -17.88 0.85 1.12
N TRP A 122 -16.77 1.46 0.71
CA TRP A 122 -16.51 2.89 0.91
C TRP A 122 -17.59 3.75 0.29
N ARG A 123 -17.99 3.49 -0.97
CA ARG A 123 -19.09 4.22 -1.63
C ARG A 123 -20.37 4.16 -0.80
N ARG A 124 -20.76 2.96 -0.37
CA ARG A 124 -21.97 2.75 0.44
C ARG A 124 -21.88 3.52 1.76
N GLU A 125 -20.80 3.35 2.51
CA GLU A 125 -20.64 3.99 3.82
C GLU A 125 -20.64 5.52 3.71
N ILE A 126 -20.05 6.10 2.65
CA ILE A 126 -20.10 7.55 2.40
C ILE A 126 -21.55 8.01 2.18
N LEU A 127 -22.30 7.35 1.30
CA LEU A 127 -23.68 7.72 0.96
C LEU A 127 -24.66 7.54 2.13
N GLU A 128 -24.42 6.53 2.96
CA GLU A 128 -25.18 6.27 4.20
C GLU A 128 -24.86 7.27 5.30
N THR A 129 -23.67 7.88 5.31
CA THR A 129 -23.19 8.74 6.40
C THR A 129 -23.38 10.23 6.08
N ILE A 130 -23.07 10.65 4.87
CA ILE A 130 -23.08 12.06 4.47
C ILE A 130 -24.33 12.37 3.64
N PRO A 131 -25.10 13.43 3.97
CA PRO A 131 -26.21 13.90 3.14
C PRO A 131 -25.70 14.47 1.81
N ASP A 132 -26.38 14.13 0.71
CA ASP A 132 -26.14 14.66 -0.64
C ASP A 132 -24.68 14.57 -1.15
N ALA A 133 -23.90 13.64 -0.62
CA ALA A 133 -22.52 13.38 -1.07
C ALA A 133 -22.49 12.91 -2.52
N ARG A 134 -21.56 13.45 -3.31
CA ARG A 134 -21.30 13.01 -4.68
C ARG A 134 -20.12 12.03 -4.68
N VAL A 135 -20.36 10.78 -5.06
CA VAL A 135 -19.32 9.73 -5.02
C VAL A 135 -18.98 9.24 -6.42
N TRP A 136 -17.70 9.30 -6.77
CA TRP A 136 -17.14 8.85 -8.04
C TRP A 136 -16.26 7.61 -7.82
N VAL A 137 -16.54 6.53 -8.53
CA VAL A 137 -15.69 5.33 -8.48
C VAL A 137 -14.76 5.32 -9.69
N LEU A 138 -13.45 5.36 -9.42
CA LEU A 138 -12.35 5.40 -10.39
C LEU A 138 -11.66 4.04 -10.52
N ASN A 139 -12.43 2.95 -10.45
CA ASN A 139 -11.92 1.58 -10.47
C ASN A 139 -12.35 0.80 -11.74
N GLY A 140 -13.32 1.30 -12.49
CA GLY A 140 -13.91 0.65 -13.67
C GLY A 140 -13.18 0.94 -15.00
N PRO A 141 -13.61 0.32 -16.11
CA PRO A 141 -13.06 0.59 -17.45
C PRO A 141 -13.36 2.02 -17.95
N ASP A 142 -14.42 2.64 -17.41
CA ASP A 142 -14.83 4.02 -17.71
C ASP A 142 -14.03 5.08 -16.93
N THR A 143 -13.05 4.67 -16.12
CA THR A 143 -12.25 5.57 -15.29
C THR A 143 -11.61 6.69 -16.10
N LEU A 144 -11.07 6.41 -17.29
CA LEU A 144 -10.49 7.45 -18.14
C LEU A 144 -11.54 8.46 -18.61
N VAL A 145 -12.74 8.01 -18.96
CA VAL A 145 -13.84 8.90 -19.37
C VAL A 145 -14.28 9.78 -18.21
N LYS A 146 -14.41 9.21 -17.01
CA LYS A 146 -14.68 9.97 -15.77
C LYS A 146 -13.59 11.02 -15.53
N LEU A 147 -12.32 10.65 -15.64
CA LEU A 147 -11.19 11.56 -15.44
C LEU A 147 -11.13 12.69 -16.48
N LEU A 148 -11.42 12.39 -17.75
CA LEU A 148 -11.54 13.40 -18.81
C LEU A 148 -12.69 14.36 -18.51
N LYS A 149 -13.86 13.84 -18.11
CA LYS A 149 -14.97 14.67 -17.68
C LYS A 149 -14.57 15.59 -16.52
N LEU A 150 -13.90 15.07 -15.49
CA LEU A 150 -13.43 15.89 -14.36
C LEU A 150 -12.46 17.00 -14.80
N ARG A 151 -11.58 16.71 -15.76
CA ARG A 151 -10.69 17.71 -16.33
C ARG A 151 -11.47 18.78 -17.09
N ASP A 152 -12.44 18.39 -17.89
CA ASP A 152 -13.25 19.32 -18.69
C ASP A 152 -14.17 20.18 -17.80
N GLN A 153 -14.52 19.68 -16.60
CA GLN A 153 -15.31 20.39 -15.59
C GLN A 153 -14.47 21.20 -14.58
N LEU A 154 -13.16 21.39 -14.82
CA LEU A 154 -12.28 22.13 -13.89
C LEU A 154 -12.75 23.57 -13.62
N GLU A 155 -13.41 24.19 -14.60
CA GLU A 155 -13.88 25.59 -14.54
C GLU A 155 -15.35 25.71 -14.12
N GLU A 156 -16.05 24.59 -13.88
CA GLU A 156 -17.43 24.64 -13.43
C GLU A 156 -17.53 25.19 -11.99
N PRO A 157 -18.54 26.03 -11.69
CA PRO A 157 -18.75 26.56 -10.35
C PRO A 157 -19.07 25.43 -9.37
N TYR A 158 -18.57 25.58 -8.15
CA TYR A 158 -18.80 24.62 -7.08
C TYR A 158 -20.24 24.68 -6.59
N ASP A 159 -20.94 23.55 -6.59
CA ASP A 159 -22.37 23.43 -6.25
C ASP A 159 -22.63 23.25 -4.74
N GLY A 160 -21.59 23.30 -3.91
CA GLY A 160 -21.68 23.16 -2.45
C GLY A 160 -21.67 21.71 -1.95
N ARG A 161 -21.79 20.71 -2.83
CA ARG A 161 -21.84 19.30 -2.42
C ARG A 161 -20.45 18.74 -2.14
N GLN A 162 -20.34 17.89 -1.13
CA GLN A 162 -19.06 17.24 -0.84
C GLN A 162 -18.80 16.13 -1.87
N GLU A 163 -17.59 16.11 -2.45
CA GLU A 163 -17.21 15.14 -3.48
C GLU A 163 -16.21 14.12 -2.95
N PHE A 164 -16.50 12.84 -3.19
CA PHE A 164 -15.63 11.72 -2.88
C PHE A 164 -15.25 10.98 -4.16
N PHE A 165 -13.98 10.59 -4.25
CA PHE A 165 -13.42 9.83 -5.36
C PHE A 165 -12.77 8.58 -4.79
N ILE A 166 -13.13 7.40 -5.27
CA ILE A 166 -12.64 6.14 -4.69
C ILE A 166 -11.84 5.40 -5.75
N LEU A 167 -10.59 5.09 -5.41
CA LEU A 167 -9.63 4.42 -6.27
C LEU A 167 -9.13 3.14 -5.58
N GLY A 168 -9.24 2.01 -6.29
CA GLY A 168 -8.66 0.75 -5.82
C GLY A 168 -7.13 0.79 -5.92
N ARG A 169 -6.43 0.42 -4.85
CA ARG A 169 -4.96 0.48 -4.76
C ARG A 169 -4.20 -0.24 -5.89
N VAL A 170 -4.78 -1.31 -6.45
CA VAL A 170 -4.12 -2.11 -7.50
C VAL A 170 -4.09 -1.35 -8.84
N ARG A 171 -5.02 -0.40 -9.02
CA ARG A 171 -5.05 0.54 -10.16
C ARG A 171 -4.03 1.68 -10.01
N MET A 172 -3.39 1.81 -8.86
CA MET A 172 -2.34 2.80 -8.65
C MET A 172 -1.02 2.24 -9.17
N ARG A 173 -0.64 2.70 -10.36
CA ARG A 173 0.66 2.41 -10.95
C ARG A 173 1.18 3.66 -11.64
N MET A 174 2.49 3.70 -11.81
CA MET A 174 3.15 4.73 -12.60
C MET A 174 3.38 4.21 -14.02
N GLY A 175 3.28 5.11 -14.99
CA GLY A 175 3.55 4.80 -16.39
C GLY A 175 2.30 4.42 -17.20
N PHE A 176 2.52 4.31 -18.51
CA PHE A 176 1.51 4.03 -19.52
C PHE A 176 2.21 3.58 -20.79
N HIS A 177 1.46 2.90 -21.65
CA HIS A 177 1.93 2.54 -22.96
C HIS A 177 1.86 3.76 -23.88
N TRP A 178 2.96 4.01 -24.57
CA TRP A 178 3.09 5.10 -25.53
C TRP A 178 3.87 4.62 -26.75
N ARG A 179 3.71 5.33 -27.86
CA ARG A 179 4.52 5.17 -29.07
C ARG A 179 5.00 6.54 -29.54
N SER A 180 6.17 6.58 -30.17
CA SER A 180 6.64 7.78 -30.88
C SER A 180 5.66 8.11 -32.00
N VAL A 181 5.50 9.40 -32.29
CA VAL A 181 4.64 9.88 -33.39
C VAL A 181 5.39 10.94 -34.19
N CYS A 182 5.50 10.70 -35.49
CA CYS A 182 6.00 11.68 -36.44
C CYS A 182 5.15 11.65 -37.70
N TRP A 183 5.21 12.74 -38.47
CA TRP A 183 4.73 12.79 -39.83
C TRP A 183 5.87 12.44 -40.79
N PRO A 184 5.79 11.36 -41.58
CA PRO A 184 6.84 10.97 -42.50
C PRO A 184 6.90 11.95 -43.69
N ARG A 185 8.06 12.55 -43.95
CA ARG A 185 8.31 13.37 -45.14
C ARG A 185 9.29 12.69 -46.08
N ARG A 186 8.88 12.49 -47.32
CA ARG A 186 9.72 11.94 -48.38
C ARG A 186 10.75 12.98 -48.83
N SER A 187 12.00 12.56 -48.96
CA SER A 187 13.05 13.33 -49.63
C SER A 187 13.31 12.76 -51.04
N GLY A 188 13.84 13.61 -51.94
CA GLY A 188 14.42 13.14 -53.20
C GLY A 188 15.57 12.18 -52.87
N GLY A 189 15.42 10.91 -53.25
CA GLY A 189 16.35 9.82 -52.87
C GLY A 189 15.68 8.62 -52.18
N GLY A 190 14.37 8.66 -51.89
CA GLY A 190 13.63 7.50 -51.37
C GLY A 190 13.61 7.37 -49.84
N HIS A 191 14.42 8.15 -49.13
CA HIS A 191 14.41 8.21 -47.66
C HIS A 191 13.18 8.96 -47.12
N GLN A 192 12.65 8.48 -45.99
CA GLN A 192 11.60 9.15 -45.22
C GLN A 192 12.18 9.72 -43.93
N PHE A 193 12.06 11.03 -43.77
CA PHE A 193 12.48 11.75 -42.56
C PHE A 193 11.30 12.00 -41.64
N ALA A 194 11.54 11.90 -40.34
CA ALA A 194 10.55 12.19 -39.33
C ALA A 194 10.33 13.70 -39.22
N SER A 195 9.07 14.14 -39.18
CA SER A 195 8.72 15.55 -38.88
C SER A 195 7.71 15.63 -37.74
N CYS A 196 7.70 16.76 -37.05
CA CYS A 196 6.75 17.02 -35.98
C CYS A 196 5.32 17.02 -36.54
N PRO A 197 4.37 16.27 -35.94
CA PRO A 197 2.99 16.24 -36.39
C PRO A 197 2.26 17.57 -36.16
N ASP A 198 2.66 18.36 -35.15
CA ASP A 198 1.98 19.61 -34.80
C ASP A 198 2.46 20.80 -35.64
N CYS A 199 3.77 20.94 -35.89
CA CYS A 199 4.35 22.09 -36.60
C CYS A 199 5.00 21.76 -37.95
N GLY A 200 5.07 20.48 -38.32
CA GLY A 200 5.62 20.03 -39.60
C GLY A 200 7.14 20.14 -39.76
N ARG A 201 7.87 20.65 -38.77
CA ARG A 201 9.33 20.79 -38.82
C ARG A 201 10.02 19.42 -38.78
N LEU A 202 11.03 19.24 -39.62
CA LEU A 202 11.86 18.02 -39.63
C LEU A 202 12.57 17.85 -38.29
N LEU A 203 12.68 16.59 -37.86
CA LEU A 203 13.32 16.22 -36.61
C LEU A 203 14.82 16.02 -36.82
N GLU A 204 15.61 16.53 -35.89
CA GLU A 204 17.07 16.48 -35.91
C GLU A 204 17.59 15.75 -34.65
N ASP A 205 18.78 15.15 -34.75
CA ASP A 205 19.52 14.53 -33.64
C ASP A 205 20.36 15.57 -32.87
N GLN A 206 21.22 15.13 -31.94
CA GLN A 206 22.06 16.03 -31.14
C GLN A 206 23.17 16.71 -31.97
N GLU A 207 23.51 16.15 -33.12
CA GLU A 207 24.54 16.65 -34.03
C GLU A 207 23.94 17.52 -35.16
N GLY A 208 22.62 17.67 -35.20
CA GLY A 208 21.89 18.46 -36.20
C GLY A 208 21.55 17.68 -37.48
N ASN A 209 21.75 16.36 -37.51
CA ASN A 209 21.40 15.53 -38.65
C ASN A 209 19.90 15.19 -38.64
N ARG A 210 19.30 15.10 -39.83
CA ARG A 210 17.88 14.76 -39.98
C ARG A 210 17.65 13.30 -39.63
N ILE A 211 16.70 13.05 -38.74
CA ILE A 211 16.35 11.71 -38.27
C ILE A 211 15.39 11.03 -39.24
N THR A 212 15.69 9.79 -39.62
CA THR A 212 14.79 8.97 -40.43
C THR A 212 13.59 8.47 -39.62
N VAL A 213 12.51 8.09 -40.29
CA VAL A 213 11.32 7.54 -39.61
C VAL A 213 11.66 6.26 -38.82
N GLU A 214 12.55 5.43 -39.33
CA GLU A 214 12.96 4.18 -38.69
C GLU A 214 13.75 4.45 -37.41
N GLU A 215 14.76 5.33 -37.46
CA GLU A 215 15.53 5.75 -36.29
C GLU A 215 14.65 6.43 -35.24
N PHE A 216 13.65 7.19 -35.66
CA PHE A 216 12.75 7.86 -34.72
C PHE A 216 11.85 6.87 -33.97
N TYR A 217 11.44 5.75 -34.60
CA TYR A 217 10.62 4.73 -33.95
C TYR A 217 11.39 3.78 -33.04
N THR A 218 12.72 3.69 -33.16
CA THR A 218 13.55 2.90 -32.25
C THR A 218 13.92 3.64 -30.96
N GLU A 219 13.60 4.94 -30.85
CA GLU A 219 13.83 5.71 -29.64
C GLU A 219 13.01 5.19 -28.45
N GLU A 220 13.69 4.80 -27.37
CA GLU A 220 13.04 4.35 -26.12
C GLU A 220 12.64 5.51 -25.18
N ARG A 221 12.93 6.76 -25.57
CA ARG A 221 12.69 7.95 -24.74
C ARG A 221 11.66 8.86 -25.38
N ARG A 222 10.68 9.29 -24.58
CA ARG A 222 9.73 10.34 -24.97
C ARG A 222 10.45 11.68 -25.07
N ARG A 223 10.26 12.37 -26.19
CA ARG A 223 10.73 13.74 -26.40
C ARG A 223 9.61 14.66 -26.87
N SER A 224 9.85 15.95 -26.69
CA SER A 224 8.98 17.02 -27.18
C SER A 224 9.64 17.69 -28.38
N CYS A 225 8.86 18.25 -29.30
CA CYS A 225 9.38 18.97 -30.45
C CYS A 225 10.29 20.11 -29.98
N PRO A 226 11.54 20.22 -30.47
CA PRO A 226 12.42 21.33 -30.09
C PRO A 226 11.83 22.70 -30.39
N HIS A 227 11.01 22.79 -31.45
CA HIS A 227 10.40 24.01 -31.97
C HIS A 227 9.07 24.37 -31.29
N CYS A 228 8.00 23.58 -31.48
CA CYS A 228 6.68 23.93 -30.93
C CYS A 228 6.42 23.38 -29.52
N LYS A 229 7.37 22.63 -28.94
CA LYS A 229 7.22 21.90 -27.65
C LYS A 229 6.09 20.87 -27.60
N GLY A 230 5.39 20.63 -28.70
CA GLY A 230 4.37 19.60 -28.83
C GLY A 230 4.95 18.19 -28.60
N PRO A 231 4.18 17.25 -28.02
CA PRO A 231 4.66 15.90 -27.73
C PRO A 231 4.91 15.11 -29.02
N LEU A 232 6.11 14.55 -29.19
CA LEU A 232 6.43 13.66 -30.33
C LEU A 232 6.09 12.19 -30.03
N TRP A 233 5.07 11.98 -29.21
CA TRP A 233 4.61 10.68 -28.77
C TRP A 233 3.10 10.74 -28.48
N THR A 234 2.43 9.60 -28.56
CA THR A 234 1.02 9.47 -28.19
C THR A 234 0.80 8.24 -27.33
N LEU A 235 -0.30 8.23 -26.60
CA LEU A 235 -0.74 7.05 -25.85
C LEU A 235 -1.08 5.92 -26.82
N MET A 236 -0.67 4.71 -26.49
CA MET A 236 -1.07 3.52 -27.22
C MET A 236 -1.77 2.55 -26.28
N ARG A 237 -2.66 1.73 -26.84
CA ARG A 237 -3.18 0.57 -26.12
C ARG A 237 -2.19 -0.58 -26.37
N PRO A 238 -1.69 -1.25 -25.31
CA PRO A 238 -0.92 -2.48 -25.50
C PRO A 238 -1.84 -3.56 -26.08
N GLY A 239 -1.34 -4.37 -27.02
CA GLY A 239 -2.10 -5.47 -27.61
C GLY A 239 -2.88 -5.12 -28.89
N LYS A 240 -3.44 -6.15 -29.54
CA LYS A 240 -4.35 -5.97 -30.69
C LYS A 240 -5.67 -5.39 -30.17
N ALA A 241 -6.27 -4.44 -30.89
CA ALA A 241 -7.66 -4.07 -30.63
C ALA A 241 -8.50 -5.36 -30.67
N GLU A 242 -9.08 -5.75 -29.54
CA GLU A 242 -10.07 -6.83 -29.55
C GLU A 242 -11.25 -6.31 -30.37
N ASN A 243 -11.33 -6.70 -31.64
CA ASN A 243 -12.51 -6.51 -32.50
C ASN A 243 -13.68 -7.41 -32.05
N GLY A 244 -13.77 -7.71 -30.74
CA GLY A 244 -14.84 -8.49 -30.14
C GLY A 244 -16.04 -7.59 -29.87
N THR A 245 -17.24 -8.13 -30.02
CA THR A 245 -18.46 -7.48 -29.53
C THR A 245 -18.37 -7.30 -28.02
N ARG A 246 -19.02 -6.27 -27.46
CA ARG A 246 -19.05 -6.00 -26.02
C ARG A 246 -19.46 -7.24 -25.21
N ARG A 247 -20.46 -7.98 -25.73
CA ARG A 247 -20.87 -9.31 -25.26
C ARG A 247 -19.72 -10.30 -25.08
N ALA A 248 -18.82 -10.42 -26.07
CA ALA A 248 -17.72 -11.38 -26.03
C ALA A 248 -16.69 -11.02 -24.96
N THR A 249 -16.40 -9.73 -24.77
CA THR A 249 -15.54 -9.25 -23.69
C THR A 249 -16.16 -9.50 -22.32
N ILE A 250 -17.48 -9.30 -22.19
CA ILE A 250 -18.19 -9.58 -20.93
C ILE A 250 -18.16 -11.07 -20.61
N LEU A 251 -18.48 -11.92 -21.59
CA LEU A 251 -18.47 -13.37 -21.46
C LEU A 251 -17.10 -13.90 -21.05
N LYS A 252 -16.02 -13.44 -21.72
CA LYS A 252 -14.63 -13.80 -21.39
C LYS A 252 -14.27 -13.40 -19.95
N SER A 253 -14.74 -12.24 -19.49
CA SER A 253 -14.48 -11.74 -18.14
C SER A 253 -15.27 -12.52 -17.08
N MET A 254 -16.55 -12.83 -17.34
CA MET A 254 -17.38 -13.65 -16.45
C MET A 254 -16.81 -15.05 -16.26
N CYS A 255 -16.24 -15.66 -17.31
CA CYS A 255 -15.56 -16.95 -17.23
C CYS A 255 -14.30 -16.97 -16.36
N ARG A 256 -13.77 -15.79 -15.94
CA ARG A 256 -12.68 -15.72 -14.96
C ARG A 256 -13.18 -15.91 -13.53
N ILE A 257 -14.48 -15.73 -13.29
CA ILE A 257 -15.09 -15.93 -11.97
C ILE A 257 -15.15 -17.44 -11.72
N PRO A 258 -14.61 -17.93 -10.58
CA PRO A 258 -14.72 -19.35 -10.25
C PRO A 258 -16.19 -19.75 -10.22
N THR A 259 -16.50 -20.96 -10.69
CA THR A 259 -17.86 -21.53 -10.78
C THR A 259 -18.74 -21.00 -11.92
N ILE A 260 -18.25 -20.05 -12.74
CA ILE A 260 -18.92 -19.57 -13.94
C ILE A 260 -18.17 -20.05 -15.18
N GLY A 261 -18.77 -21.00 -15.90
CA GLY A 261 -18.30 -21.44 -17.23
C GLY A 261 -18.99 -20.68 -18.37
N PRO A 262 -18.57 -20.88 -19.64
CA PRO A 262 -19.09 -20.16 -20.79
C PRO A 262 -20.60 -20.31 -20.98
N VAL A 263 -21.15 -21.51 -20.73
CA VAL A 263 -22.60 -21.77 -20.83
C VAL A 263 -23.38 -20.97 -19.78
N ARG A 264 -22.87 -20.90 -18.54
CA ARG A 264 -23.52 -20.16 -17.45
C ARG A 264 -23.39 -18.65 -17.64
N ALA A 265 -22.25 -18.18 -18.14
CA ALA A 265 -22.04 -16.78 -18.51
C ALA A 265 -23.00 -16.33 -19.62
N ASP A 266 -23.17 -17.13 -20.67
CA ASP A 266 -24.10 -16.80 -21.76
C ASP A 266 -25.57 -16.79 -21.30
N ARG A 267 -25.96 -17.75 -20.45
CA ARG A 267 -27.30 -17.74 -19.84
C ARG A 267 -27.56 -16.46 -19.04
N LEU A 268 -26.62 -16.09 -18.16
CA LEU A 268 -26.73 -14.85 -17.40
C LEU A 268 -26.86 -13.62 -18.31
N LEU A 269 -26.07 -13.56 -19.39
CA LEU A 269 -26.16 -12.47 -20.37
C LEU A 269 -27.51 -12.40 -21.10
N ASN A 270 -28.15 -13.54 -21.33
CA ASN A 270 -29.49 -13.59 -21.92
C ASN A 270 -30.57 -13.18 -20.92
N ASP A 271 -30.45 -13.60 -19.66
CA ASP A 271 -31.46 -13.37 -18.63
C ASP A 271 -31.46 -11.91 -18.13
N PHE A 272 -30.27 -11.30 -18.01
CA PHE A 272 -30.10 -9.98 -17.37
C PHE A 272 -29.63 -8.88 -18.31
N GLY A 273 -29.11 -9.22 -19.50
CA GLY A 273 -28.60 -8.26 -20.46
C GLY A 273 -27.17 -7.77 -20.19
N GLU A 274 -26.54 -7.24 -21.24
CA GLU A 274 -25.12 -6.85 -21.24
C GLU A 274 -24.83 -5.65 -20.33
N ASP A 275 -25.65 -4.59 -20.39
CA ASP A 275 -25.42 -3.36 -19.63
C ASP A 275 -25.58 -3.56 -18.13
N PHE A 276 -26.61 -4.30 -17.73
CA PHE A 276 -26.89 -4.58 -16.32
C PHE A 276 -25.78 -5.42 -15.68
N LEU A 277 -25.39 -6.53 -16.32
CA LEU A 277 -24.31 -7.38 -15.80
C LEU A 277 -22.95 -6.68 -15.84
N ALA A 278 -22.67 -5.92 -16.89
CA ALA A 278 -21.45 -5.11 -16.92
C ALA A 278 -21.45 -4.11 -15.76
N SER A 279 -22.56 -3.42 -15.50
CA SER A 279 -22.68 -2.49 -14.37
C SER A 279 -22.51 -3.19 -13.02
N MET A 280 -23.04 -4.39 -12.80
CA MET A 280 -22.82 -5.13 -11.55
C MET A 280 -21.39 -5.62 -11.38
N LEU A 281 -20.79 -6.17 -12.43
CA LEU A 281 -19.43 -6.68 -12.37
C LEU A 281 -18.39 -5.56 -12.27
N ILE A 282 -18.70 -4.36 -12.77
CA ILE A 282 -17.90 -3.16 -12.59
C ILE A 282 -18.20 -2.56 -11.22
N ASP A 283 -19.44 -2.16 -10.96
CA ASP A 283 -19.88 -1.24 -9.91
C ASP A 283 -20.41 -1.90 -8.63
N ASN A 284 -20.74 -3.19 -8.61
CA ASN A 284 -21.14 -3.86 -7.37
C ASN A 284 -21.02 -5.38 -7.45
N VAL A 285 -19.80 -5.89 -7.29
CA VAL A 285 -19.51 -7.33 -7.26
C VAL A 285 -20.36 -8.08 -6.22
N SER A 286 -20.71 -7.43 -5.11
CA SER A 286 -21.56 -8.04 -4.08
C SER A 286 -23.00 -8.22 -4.54
N GLU A 287 -23.55 -7.30 -5.35
CA GLU A 287 -24.85 -7.51 -6.00
C GLU A 287 -24.80 -8.66 -7.00
N PHE A 288 -23.71 -8.80 -7.73
CA PHE A 288 -23.53 -9.93 -8.64
C PHE A 288 -23.50 -11.27 -7.89
N ILE A 289 -22.84 -11.34 -6.74
CA ILE A 289 -22.82 -12.56 -5.91
C ILE A 289 -24.22 -12.88 -5.35
N ASN A 290 -25.00 -11.85 -5.06
CA ASN A 290 -26.36 -11.94 -4.52
C ASN A 290 -27.45 -11.85 -5.60
N LEU A 291 -27.10 -12.16 -6.86
CA LEU A 291 -28.02 -12.06 -7.98
C LEU A 291 -29.19 -13.03 -7.79
N MET A 292 -30.42 -12.53 -7.97
CA MET A 292 -31.65 -13.30 -7.86
C MET A 292 -32.28 -13.50 -9.24
N ASP A 293 -32.93 -14.65 -9.43
CA ASP A 293 -33.78 -14.90 -10.60
C ASP A 293 -35.12 -14.15 -10.53
N ALA A 294 -35.92 -14.25 -11.58
CA ALA A 294 -37.24 -13.60 -11.65
C ALA A 294 -38.24 -14.09 -10.57
N GLN A 295 -37.92 -15.19 -9.90
CA GLN A 295 -38.71 -15.81 -8.83
C GLN A 295 -38.18 -15.43 -7.43
N GLY A 296 -37.13 -14.62 -7.35
CA GLY A 296 -36.55 -14.15 -6.09
C GLY A 296 -35.58 -15.14 -5.44
N ASN A 297 -35.15 -16.19 -6.14
CA ASN A 297 -34.18 -17.15 -5.62
C ASN A 297 -32.75 -16.74 -5.99
N PHE A 298 -31.80 -16.95 -5.08
CA PHE A 298 -30.38 -16.72 -5.36
C PHE A 298 -29.88 -17.66 -6.47
N ILE A 299 -29.23 -17.07 -7.46
CA ILE A 299 -28.63 -17.80 -8.58
C ILE A 299 -27.37 -18.57 -8.15
N PHE A 300 -26.69 -18.08 -7.11
CA PHE A 300 -25.48 -18.68 -6.55
C PHE A 300 -25.75 -19.21 -5.15
N SER A 301 -25.32 -20.44 -4.85
CA SER A 301 -25.40 -20.97 -3.50
C SER A 301 -24.39 -20.32 -2.57
N ASP A 302 -24.61 -20.34 -1.25
CA ASP A 302 -23.69 -19.75 -0.25
C ASP A 302 -22.23 -20.22 -0.40
N ARG A 303 -22.03 -21.48 -0.78
CA ARG A 303 -20.68 -22.04 -1.02
C ARG A 303 -20.04 -21.48 -2.30
N GLN A 304 -20.84 -21.24 -3.34
CA GLN A 304 -20.39 -20.57 -4.57
C GLN A 304 -20.09 -19.10 -4.28
N ALA A 305 -21.00 -18.41 -3.58
CA ALA A 305 -20.86 -17.01 -3.17
C ALA A 305 -19.56 -16.76 -2.38
N LYS A 306 -19.27 -17.55 -1.34
CA LYS A 306 -18.02 -17.43 -0.56
C LYS A 306 -16.75 -17.67 -1.40
N ARG A 307 -16.80 -18.59 -2.37
CA ARG A 307 -15.67 -18.83 -3.30
C ARG A 307 -15.48 -17.67 -4.27
N MET A 308 -16.58 -17.16 -4.81
CA MET A 308 -16.60 -16.01 -5.71
C MET A 308 -16.09 -14.78 -4.98
N GLU A 309 -16.56 -14.49 -3.77
CA GLU A 309 -16.12 -13.37 -2.94
C GLU A 309 -14.59 -13.40 -2.70
N ARG A 310 -14.05 -14.55 -2.30
CA ARG A 310 -12.60 -14.72 -2.09
C ARG A 310 -11.79 -14.53 -3.36
N ALA A 311 -12.28 -15.01 -4.50
CA ALA A 311 -11.57 -14.88 -5.77
C ALA A 311 -11.70 -13.48 -6.37
N MET A 312 -12.90 -12.88 -6.32
CA MET A 312 -13.20 -11.56 -6.85
C MET A 312 -12.53 -10.45 -6.04
N ALA A 313 -12.13 -10.71 -4.80
CA ALA A 313 -11.23 -9.83 -4.06
C ALA A 313 -9.87 -9.59 -4.76
N ASN A 314 -9.44 -10.56 -5.59
CA ASN A 314 -8.18 -10.55 -6.34
C ASN A 314 -8.36 -10.43 -7.86
N ILE A 315 -9.57 -10.65 -8.40
CA ILE A 315 -9.84 -10.58 -9.84
C ILE A 315 -10.23 -9.15 -10.22
N GLU A 316 -9.49 -8.58 -11.17
CA GLU A 316 -9.80 -7.29 -11.77
C GLU A 316 -10.84 -7.45 -12.89
N PHE A 317 -12.03 -6.86 -12.72
CA PHE A 317 -13.00 -6.69 -13.81
C PHE A 317 -12.81 -5.33 -14.47
N GLY A 318 -12.23 -5.34 -15.67
CA GLY A 318 -12.18 -4.19 -16.57
C GLY A 318 -12.78 -4.60 -17.90
N PHE A 319 -14.03 -4.25 -18.16
CA PHE A 319 -14.64 -4.42 -19.49
C PHE A 319 -14.14 -3.32 -20.40
N GLY A 320 -12.87 -3.47 -20.81
CA GLY A 320 -12.09 -2.47 -21.50
C GLY A 320 -10.74 -2.29 -20.81
N GLU A 321 -9.67 -2.67 -21.50
CA GLU A 321 -8.31 -2.36 -21.11
C GLU A 321 -8.01 -0.89 -21.40
N GLY A 322 -8.57 0.00 -20.57
CA GLY A 322 -8.06 1.36 -20.45
C GLY A 322 -6.68 1.30 -19.84
N GLY A 323 -5.64 1.02 -20.63
CA GLY A 323 -4.25 0.88 -20.18
C GLY A 323 -3.62 2.15 -19.58
N TYR A 324 -4.40 3.22 -19.42
CA TYR A 324 -3.96 4.47 -18.82
C TYR A 324 -4.24 4.48 -17.32
N GLN A 325 -3.18 4.67 -16.53
CA GLN A 325 -3.26 4.58 -15.07
C GLN A 325 -3.90 5.85 -14.49
N PRO A 326 -4.90 5.74 -13.60
CA PRO A 326 -5.55 6.91 -12.99
C PRO A 326 -4.58 7.84 -12.27
N THR A 327 -3.59 7.29 -11.56
CA THR A 327 -2.55 8.08 -10.88
C THR A 327 -1.73 8.92 -11.86
N GLU A 328 -1.40 8.38 -13.03
CA GLU A 328 -0.67 9.14 -14.04
C GLU A 328 -1.53 10.27 -14.62
N PHE A 329 -2.84 10.04 -14.81
CA PHE A 329 -3.77 11.09 -15.22
C PHE A 329 -3.79 12.23 -14.22
N ILE A 330 -4.00 11.91 -12.95
CA ILE A 330 -4.08 12.89 -11.86
C ILE A 330 -2.78 13.70 -11.80
N LYS A 331 -1.62 13.03 -11.91
CA LYS A 331 -0.31 13.68 -11.92
C LYS A 331 -0.19 14.71 -13.05
N ARG A 332 -0.60 14.37 -14.27
CA ARG A 332 -0.33 15.15 -15.49
C ARG A 332 -1.38 16.18 -15.83
N HIS A 333 -2.65 15.86 -15.58
CA HIS A 333 -3.77 16.57 -16.18
C HIS A 333 -4.65 17.29 -15.16
N LEU A 334 -4.54 16.97 -13.87
CA LEU A 334 -5.23 17.70 -12.81
C LEU A 334 -4.26 18.65 -12.09
N PRO A 335 -4.69 19.85 -11.68
CA PRO A 335 -3.85 20.79 -10.96
C PRO A 335 -3.48 20.27 -9.56
N ASP A 336 -2.40 20.82 -8.99
CA ASP A 336 -2.04 20.54 -7.59
C ASP A 336 -3.15 21.03 -6.66
N GLY A 337 -3.48 20.23 -5.64
CA GLY A 337 -4.57 20.53 -4.73
C GLY A 337 -5.96 20.43 -5.36
N TYR A 338 -6.11 19.79 -6.52
CA TYR A 338 -7.43 19.44 -7.08
C TYR A 338 -8.23 18.60 -6.09
N PHE A 339 -7.58 17.60 -5.51
CA PHE A 339 -8.06 16.87 -4.35
C PHE A 339 -7.51 17.54 -3.09
N ASP A 340 -8.40 17.85 -2.15
CA ASP A 340 -8.07 18.56 -0.93
C ASP A 340 -7.59 17.59 0.16
N LEU A 341 -8.24 16.43 0.25
CA LEU A 341 -7.92 15.39 1.23
C LEU A 341 -7.67 14.05 0.52
N LEU A 342 -6.54 13.41 0.82
CA LEU A 342 -6.26 12.02 0.49
C LEU A 342 -6.51 11.15 1.72
N VAL A 343 -7.39 10.15 1.62
CA VAL A 343 -7.56 9.10 2.63
C VAL A 343 -6.95 7.82 2.09
N VAL A 344 -5.98 7.25 2.80
CA VAL A 344 -5.33 5.99 2.42
C VAL A 344 -5.71 4.92 3.42
N ASP A 345 -6.55 3.99 2.98
CA ASP A 345 -6.94 2.80 3.74
C ASP A 345 -5.87 1.71 3.63
N GLU A 346 -5.66 0.96 4.72
CA GLU A 346 -4.55 0.01 4.89
C GLU A 346 -3.17 0.58 4.52
N GLY A 347 -2.85 1.75 5.09
CA GLY A 347 -1.66 2.52 4.76
C GLY A 347 -0.32 1.77 4.94
N HIS A 348 -0.29 0.73 5.77
CA HIS A 348 0.89 -0.12 5.97
C HIS A 348 1.32 -0.88 4.70
N GLU A 349 0.42 -1.11 3.73
CA GLU A 349 0.74 -1.72 2.43
C GLU A 349 1.71 -0.86 1.60
N TYR A 350 1.79 0.43 1.91
CA TYR A 350 2.62 1.42 1.20
C TYR A 350 3.94 1.68 1.90
N LYS A 351 4.47 0.75 2.70
CA LYS A 351 5.77 0.89 3.37
C LYS A 351 6.98 0.57 2.49
N ASN A 352 6.80 -0.24 1.44
CA ASN A 352 7.92 -0.74 0.65
C ASN A 352 8.53 0.35 -0.26
N SER A 353 9.86 0.45 -0.32
CA SER A 353 10.59 1.45 -1.12
C SER A 353 10.26 1.42 -2.62
N GLY A 354 10.41 0.24 -3.24
CA GLY A 354 10.34 0.06 -4.69
C GLY A 354 8.98 -0.35 -5.23
N SER A 355 7.92 -0.35 -4.41
CA SER A 355 6.60 -0.77 -4.89
C SER A 355 5.98 0.32 -5.78
N ALA A 356 5.47 -0.07 -6.94
CA ALA A 356 4.77 0.84 -7.85
C ALA A 356 3.58 1.53 -7.16
N GLN A 357 2.88 0.79 -6.29
CA GLN A 357 1.78 1.32 -5.47
C GLN A 357 2.28 2.37 -4.46
N GLY A 358 3.41 2.13 -3.80
CA GLY A 358 4.03 3.08 -2.87
C GLY A 358 4.48 4.37 -3.56
N GLN A 359 5.06 4.27 -4.76
CA GLN A 359 5.41 5.44 -5.56
C GLN A 359 4.18 6.21 -6.03
N ALA A 360 3.15 5.49 -6.50
CA ALA A 360 1.89 6.09 -6.91
C ALA A 360 1.19 6.81 -5.75
N MET A 361 1.20 6.23 -4.55
CA MET A 361 0.67 6.86 -3.33
C MET A 361 1.44 8.12 -2.96
N ALA A 362 2.78 8.11 -3.06
CA ALA A 362 3.61 9.29 -2.84
C ALA A 362 3.23 10.45 -3.78
N VAL A 363 2.96 10.14 -5.05
CA VAL A 363 2.51 11.14 -6.04
C VAL A 363 1.15 11.69 -5.68
N LEU A 364 0.20 10.84 -5.28
CA LEU A 364 -1.12 11.32 -4.84
C LEU A 364 -1.00 12.22 -3.61
N ALA A 365 -0.24 11.79 -2.59
CA ALA A 365 -0.02 12.57 -1.37
C ALA A 365 0.56 13.96 -1.70
N ALA A 366 1.58 14.02 -2.56
CA ALA A 366 2.19 15.27 -3.01
C ALA A 366 1.23 16.17 -3.85
N LYS A 367 0.27 15.58 -4.56
CA LYS A 367 -0.74 16.31 -5.36
C LYS A 367 -1.94 16.78 -4.53
N THR A 368 -2.10 16.27 -3.30
CA THR A 368 -3.21 16.61 -2.40
C THR A 368 -2.78 17.60 -1.32
N ARG A 369 -3.72 18.35 -0.73
CA ARG A 369 -3.38 19.35 0.30
C ARG A 369 -3.09 18.69 1.65
N LYS A 370 -3.86 17.66 2.00
CA LYS A 370 -3.79 16.93 3.28
C LYS A 370 -3.93 15.43 3.06
N THR A 371 -3.30 14.63 3.91
CA THR A 371 -3.38 13.17 3.86
C THR A 371 -3.78 12.58 5.20
N VAL A 372 -4.73 11.64 5.22
CA VAL A 372 -5.08 10.83 6.39
C VAL A 372 -4.78 9.37 6.06
N LEU A 373 -3.94 8.75 6.88
CA LEU A 373 -3.58 7.35 6.73
C LEU A 373 -4.33 6.51 7.75
N LEU A 374 -5.01 5.46 7.30
CA LEU A 374 -5.73 4.53 8.16
C LEU A 374 -4.97 3.21 8.21
N THR A 375 -4.69 2.70 9.40
CA THR A 375 -4.08 1.37 9.55
C THR A 375 -4.47 0.73 10.88
N GLY A 376 -4.47 -0.60 10.92
CA GLY A 376 -4.52 -1.34 12.19
C GLY A 376 -3.16 -1.48 12.87
N THR A 377 -2.09 -1.43 12.07
CA THR A 377 -0.71 -1.55 12.54
C THR A 377 0.18 -0.60 11.74
N LEU A 378 0.80 0.37 12.42
CA LEU A 378 1.69 1.31 11.74
C LEU A 378 3.10 0.74 11.52
N MET A 379 3.57 -0.13 12.42
CA MET A 379 4.91 -0.72 12.36
C MET A 379 4.85 -2.23 12.10
N GLY A 380 5.61 -2.68 11.08
CA GLY A 380 5.85 -4.10 10.80
C GLY A 380 7.05 -4.70 11.56
N GLY A 381 7.53 -4.00 12.59
CA GLY A 381 8.66 -4.43 13.43
C GLY A 381 10.01 -3.80 13.06
N TYR A 382 10.17 -3.21 11.88
CA TYR A 382 11.43 -2.56 11.46
C TYR A 382 11.25 -1.05 11.25
N ALA A 383 12.31 -0.28 11.47
CA ALA A 383 12.27 1.17 11.30
C ALA A 383 12.22 1.63 9.83
N ASP A 384 12.71 0.82 8.89
CA ASP A 384 12.67 1.14 7.45
C ASP A 384 11.27 0.99 6.87
N ASP A 385 10.43 0.15 7.47
CA ASP A 385 8.99 0.10 7.18
C ASP A 385 8.33 1.46 7.42
N LEU A 386 8.72 2.16 8.48
CA LEU A 386 8.22 3.50 8.74
C LEU A 386 8.83 4.55 7.82
N PHE A 387 10.14 4.47 7.56
CA PHE A 387 10.86 5.52 6.84
C PHE A 387 10.16 5.93 5.54
N TYR A 388 9.90 4.97 4.66
CA TYR A 388 9.30 5.30 3.37
C TYR A 388 7.85 5.72 3.49
N LEU A 389 7.10 5.17 4.43
CA LEU A 389 5.73 5.59 4.67
C LEU A 389 5.68 7.04 5.14
N LEU A 390 6.47 7.37 6.17
CA LEU A 390 6.62 8.72 6.71
C LEU A 390 7.13 9.70 5.64
N PHE A 391 8.11 9.31 4.82
CA PHE A 391 8.60 10.15 3.74
C PHE A 391 7.54 10.46 2.69
N ARG A 392 6.55 9.57 2.49
CA ARG A 392 5.46 9.80 1.53
C ARG A 392 4.42 10.79 2.04
N ILE A 393 4.13 10.77 3.34
CA ILE A 393 3.06 11.59 3.93
C ILE A 393 3.56 12.86 4.64
N LEU A 394 4.81 12.86 5.11
CA LEU A 394 5.45 13.93 5.87
C LEU A 394 6.78 14.36 5.19
N THR A 395 6.80 14.37 3.86
CA THR A 395 7.99 14.70 3.04
C THR A 395 8.73 15.93 3.55
N ARG A 396 7.99 17.00 3.86
CA ARG A 396 8.57 18.26 4.36
C ARG A 396 9.33 18.06 5.68
N ARG A 397 8.71 17.40 6.65
CA ARG A 397 9.31 17.13 7.98
C ARG A 397 10.56 16.26 7.85
N MET A 398 10.50 15.23 7.02
CA MET A 398 11.64 14.35 6.79
C MET A 398 12.82 15.09 6.14
N ILE A 399 12.56 16.00 5.21
CA ILE A 399 13.58 16.84 4.57
C ILE A 399 14.17 17.86 5.55
N GLU A 400 13.33 18.47 6.41
CA GLU A 400 13.74 19.38 7.50
C GLU A 400 14.71 18.68 8.46
N ASP A 401 14.46 17.41 8.77
CA ASP A 401 15.31 16.57 9.64
C ASP A 401 16.54 15.98 8.91
N GLY A 402 16.79 16.38 7.66
CA GLY A 402 18.01 16.03 6.91
C GLY A 402 17.92 14.77 6.06
N TYR A 403 16.79 14.06 6.06
CA TYR A 403 16.58 12.89 5.21
C TYR A 403 16.26 13.33 3.78
N LYS A 404 17.26 13.36 2.90
CA LYS A 404 17.13 13.87 1.52
C LYS A 404 17.58 12.83 0.49
N PRO A 405 16.95 12.80 -0.70
CA PRO A 405 17.47 12.01 -1.81
C PRO A 405 18.87 12.48 -2.20
N ASN A 406 19.70 11.56 -2.68
CA ASN A 406 21.01 11.92 -3.22
C ASN A 406 20.89 12.61 -4.59
N ALA A 407 22.02 13.03 -5.17
CA ALA A 407 22.07 13.70 -6.48
C ALA A 407 21.44 12.89 -7.64
N HIS A 408 21.35 11.55 -7.49
CA HIS A 408 20.74 10.65 -8.47
C HIS A 408 19.27 10.33 -8.14
N GLY A 409 18.67 10.99 -7.14
CA GLY A 409 17.28 10.78 -6.73
C GLY A 409 17.03 9.55 -5.86
N SER A 410 18.08 8.86 -5.40
CA SER A 410 17.95 7.67 -4.55
C SER A 410 17.72 8.05 -3.09
N MET A 411 16.70 7.42 -2.49
CA MET A 411 16.37 7.54 -1.06
C MET A 411 17.16 6.57 -0.17
N ALA A 412 17.94 5.65 -0.75
CA ALA A 412 18.65 4.61 0.02
C ALA A 412 19.61 5.19 1.09
N PRO A 413 20.39 6.26 0.82
CA PRO A 413 21.25 6.87 1.85
C PRO A 413 20.45 7.47 3.00
N ALA A 414 19.35 8.19 2.70
CA ALA A 414 18.48 8.77 3.71
C ALA A 414 17.80 7.69 4.57
N ALA A 415 17.32 6.61 3.94
CA ALA A 415 16.76 5.47 4.66
C ALA A 415 17.79 4.83 5.61
N MET A 416 19.04 4.69 5.17
CA MET A 416 20.13 4.17 6.01
C MET A 416 20.48 5.12 7.16
N SER A 417 20.45 6.44 6.95
CA SER A 417 20.64 7.42 8.02
C SER A 417 19.53 7.30 9.06
N PHE A 418 18.28 7.31 8.62
CA PHE A 418 17.12 7.15 9.49
C PHE A 418 17.19 5.85 10.30
N MET A 419 17.63 4.75 9.68
CA MET A 419 17.87 3.48 10.37
C MET A 419 18.97 3.55 11.43
N ARG A 420 20.01 4.36 11.24
CA ARG A 420 21.06 4.57 12.26
C ARG A 420 20.56 5.43 13.41
N ASP A 421 19.76 6.44 13.10
CA ASP A 421 19.26 7.41 14.09
C ASP A 421 18.14 6.82 14.94
N HIS A 422 17.31 5.96 14.33
CA HIS A 422 16.05 5.49 14.92
C HIS A 422 15.79 4.00 14.81
N GLY A 423 16.59 3.23 14.06
CA GLY A 423 16.42 1.79 13.93
C GLY A 423 17.36 1.00 14.83
N VAL A 424 17.25 -0.33 14.74
CA VAL A 424 18.22 -1.25 15.34
C VAL A 424 19.07 -1.87 14.24
N LEU A 425 20.39 -1.69 14.34
CA LEU A 425 21.37 -2.22 13.41
C LEU A 425 22.31 -3.18 14.14
N LYS A 426 22.56 -4.34 13.54
CA LYS A 426 23.51 -5.35 14.00
C LYS A 426 24.72 -5.36 13.08
N ASP A 427 25.85 -4.88 13.57
CA ASP A 427 27.12 -5.00 12.85
C ASP A 427 27.74 -6.36 13.10
N ILE A 428 27.88 -7.13 12.02
CA ILE A 428 28.52 -8.45 12.02
C ILE A 428 29.96 -8.25 11.56
N TYR A 429 30.89 -8.42 12.50
CA TYR A 429 32.32 -8.40 12.24
C TYR A 429 32.75 -9.82 11.85
N THR A 430 33.23 -9.98 10.61
CA THR A 430 33.86 -11.23 10.16
C THR A 430 35.34 -10.97 9.99
N GLU A 431 36.12 -11.53 10.89
CA GLU A 431 37.58 -11.60 10.81
C GLU A 431 37.96 -12.86 10.03
N ARG A 432 38.79 -12.72 9.01
CA ARG A 432 39.43 -13.85 8.33
C ARG A 432 40.91 -13.76 8.57
N ASP A 433 41.46 -14.75 9.27
CA ASP A 433 42.90 -14.97 9.29
C ASP A 433 43.31 -15.55 7.93
N ASN A 434 44.10 -14.80 7.17
CA ASN A 434 44.84 -15.38 6.06
C ASN A 434 46.13 -16.01 6.59
N GLU A 435 46.60 -17.07 5.94
CA GLU A 435 47.92 -17.65 6.20
C GLU A 435 49.01 -16.58 6.18
N SER A 436 49.83 -16.61 7.21
CA SER A 436 50.92 -15.68 7.48
C SER A 436 51.99 -15.73 6.39
N HIS A 437 52.04 -14.71 5.52
CA HIS A 437 53.25 -14.41 4.73
C HIS A 437 54.26 -13.66 5.62
N LYS A 438 55.54 -14.06 5.54
CA LYS A 438 56.68 -13.68 6.40
C LYS A 438 56.95 -12.16 6.63
N THR A 439 56.18 -11.24 6.08
CA THR A 439 56.46 -9.79 6.12
C THR A 439 55.25 -8.87 6.36
N ALA A 440 54.02 -9.35 6.54
CA ALA A 440 52.91 -8.47 6.90
C ALA A 440 51.75 -9.19 7.63
N ASN A 441 51.55 -8.87 8.92
CA ASN A 441 50.37 -9.28 9.68
C ASN A 441 49.21 -8.30 9.43
N GLY A 442 48.48 -8.47 8.33
CA GLY A 442 47.28 -7.68 8.03
C GLY A 442 45.99 -8.47 8.31
N LYS A 443 45.35 -8.22 9.46
CA LYS A 443 44.00 -8.75 9.76
C LYS A 443 42.97 -8.04 8.88
N LYS A 444 42.27 -8.78 8.01
CA LYS A 444 41.20 -8.21 7.16
C LYS A 444 39.86 -8.32 7.88
N LEU A 445 39.51 -7.26 8.62
CA LEU A 445 38.20 -7.11 9.25
C LEU A 445 37.17 -6.73 8.18
N SER A 446 36.12 -7.54 8.01
CA SER A 446 34.97 -7.20 7.18
C SER A 446 33.75 -6.92 8.06
N VAL A 447 33.09 -5.79 7.85
CA VAL A 447 31.90 -5.38 8.60
C VAL A 447 30.68 -5.51 7.70
N ARG A 448 29.67 -6.25 8.18
CA ARG A 448 28.36 -6.35 7.53
C ARG A 448 27.27 -5.91 8.48
N THR A 449 26.64 -4.77 8.19
CA THR A 449 25.47 -4.30 8.94
C THR A 449 24.21 -5.01 8.49
N VAL A 450 23.45 -5.57 9.43
CA VAL A 450 22.15 -6.23 9.22
C VAL A 450 21.09 -5.50 10.02
N LYS A 451 19.89 -5.33 9.46
CA LYS A 451 18.76 -4.70 10.13
C LYS A 451 18.15 -5.65 11.16
N ALA A 452 17.79 -5.14 12.33
CA ALA A 452 17.07 -5.88 13.36
C ALA A 452 15.73 -5.20 13.67
N PRO A 453 14.75 -5.96 14.21
CA PRO A 453 13.49 -5.39 14.66
C PRO A 453 13.71 -4.37 15.78
N GLY A 454 12.95 -3.29 15.73
CA GLY A 454 12.94 -2.24 16.75
C GLY A 454 12.97 -0.83 16.15
N PHE A 455 12.41 0.10 16.92
CA PHE A 455 12.40 1.52 16.61
C PHE A 455 12.64 2.31 17.88
N GLY A 456 13.66 3.16 17.83
CA GLY A 456 14.16 3.89 18.97
C GLY A 456 13.12 4.88 19.51
N PRO A 457 13.08 5.12 20.84
CA PRO A 457 12.14 6.05 21.47
C PRO A 457 12.17 7.46 20.88
N LYS A 458 13.36 7.94 20.48
CA LYS A 458 13.52 9.24 19.79
C LYS A 458 12.72 9.32 18.49
N GLY A 459 12.70 8.23 17.72
CA GLY A 459 11.93 8.15 16.48
C GLY A 459 10.42 8.13 16.75
N ILE A 460 9.98 7.41 17.79
CA ILE A 460 8.57 7.37 18.21
C ILE A 460 8.09 8.78 18.60
N HIS A 461 8.87 9.45 19.44
CA HIS A 461 8.59 10.79 19.91
C HIS A 461 8.53 11.81 18.77
N ARG A 462 9.47 11.74 17.81
CA ARG A 462 9.56 12.68 16.70
C ARG A 462 8.56 12.44 15.57
N PHE A 463 8.32 11.19 15.20
CA PHE A 463 7.62 10.85 13.94
C PHE A 463 6.31 10.09 14.10
N VAL A 464 6.03 9.52 15.28
CA VAL A 464 4.83 8.70 15.49
C VAL A 464 3.80 9.47 16.32
N LEU A 465 4.14 9.80 17.56
CA LEU A 465 3.21 10.43 18.50
C LEU A 465 2.59 11.75 18.00
N PRO A 466 3.34 12.68 17.36
CA PRO A 466 2.77 13.96 16.95
C PRO A 466 1.73 13.84 15.83
N PHE A 467 1.79 12.75 15.07
CA PHE A 467 1.02 12.59 13.83
C PHE A 467 -0.01 11.46 13.91
N THR A 468 -0.04 10.69 15.00
CA THR A 468 -0.84 9.46 15.11
C THR A 468 -1.82 9.54 16.26
N VAL A 469 -3.09 9.24 15.98
CA VAL A 469 -4.11 8.99 16.99
C VAL A 469 -4.32 7.48 17.10
N PHE A 470 -4.28 6.97 18.32
CA PHE A 470 -4.43 5.55 18.63
C PHE A 470 -5.82 5.27 19.19
N LEU A 471 -6.49 4.22 18.70
CA LEU A 471 -7.78 3.80 19.22
C LEU A 471 -7.86 2.27 19.29
N LYS A 472 -8.15 1.74 20.48
CA LYS A 472 -8.37 0.31 20.70
C LYS A 472 -9.86 0.01 20.81
N LEU A 473 -10.21 -1.24 20.60
CA LEU A 473 -11.60 -1.69 20.66
C LEU A 473 -12.22 -1.50 22.04
N LYS A 474 -11.41 -1.69 23.10
CA LYS A 474 -11.80 -1.45 24.49
C LYS A 474 -12.21 0.00 24.77
N ASP A 475 -11.73 0.96 23.97
CA ASP A 475 -11.98 2.39 24.16
C ASP A 475 -13.35 2.81 23.60
N ILE A 476 -13.97 1.98 22.74
CA ILE A 476 -15.30 2.23 22.15
C ILE A 476 -16.45 1.86 23.12
N GLY A 477 -16.12 1.29 24.27
CA GLY A 477 -17.05 0.89 25.32
C GLY A 477 -16.86 -0.57 25.68
N GLY A 478 -16.32 -0.85 26.87
CA GLY A 478 -15.89 -2.18 27.31
C GLY A 478 -16.94 -3.29 27.36
N ASN A 479 -18.23 -2.98 27.12
CA ASN A 479 -19.35 -3.93 27.16
C ASN A 479 -20.12 -4.06 25.83
N VAL A 480 -19.65 -3.44 24.74
CA VAL A 480 -20.37 -3.49 23.45
C VAL A 480 -20.15 -4.83 22.74
N LEU A 481 -19.07 -5.54 23.03
CA LEU A 481 -18.68 -6.78 22.36
C LEU A 481 -18.54 -7.95 23.35
N PRO A 482 -18.83 -9.19 22.91
CA PRO A 482 -18.57 -10.38 23.71
C PRO A 482 -17.08 -10.56 23.97
N ALA A 483 -16.74 -11.30 25.04
CA ALA A 483 -15.36 -11.63 25.34
C ALA A 483 -14.73 -12.47 24.22
N TYR A 484 -13.49 -12.15 23.87
CA TYR A 484 -12.69 -12.95 22.94
C TYR A 484 -12.09 -14.15 23.70
N GLN A 485 -12.35 -15.35 23.21
CA GLN A 485 -11.75 -16.59 23.71
C GLN A 485 -10.89 -17.18 22.59
N GLU A 486 -9.64 -17.48 22.90
CA GLU A 486 -8.71 -18.17 22.00
C GLU A 486 -8.42 -19.54 22.61
N GLU A 487 -8.79 -20.59 21.91
CA GLU A 487 -8.55 -21.98 22.32
C GLU A 487 -7.58 -22.63 21.33
N PHE A 488 -6.45 -23.10 21.85
CA PHE A 488 -5.50 -23.90 21.08
C PHE A 488 -5.95 -25.36 21.12
N ILE A 489 -6.43 -25.85 19.98
CA ILE A 489 -6.82 -27.25 19.83
C ILE A 489 -5.67 -27.99 19.17
N ASP A 490 -4.94 -28.77 19.97
CA ASP A 490 -3.88 -29.62 19.46
C ASP A 490 -4.47 -30.77 18.64
N ILE A 491 -4.08 -30.86 17.37
CA ILE A 491 -4.50 -31.93 16.46
C ILE A 491 -3.36 -32.92 16.33
N THR A 492 -3.61 -34.18 16.71
CA THR A 492 -2.63 -35.25 16.54
C THR A 492 -2.50 -35.64 15.07
N MET A 493 -1.27 -35.92 14.63
CA MET A 493 -1.04 -36.47 13.29
C MET A 493 -1.74 -37.83 13.15
N SER A 494 -2.31 -38.08 11.98
CA SER A 494 -2.81 -39.42 11.65
C SER A 494 -1.66 -40.43 11.59
N ALA A 495 -1.96 -41.74 11.68
CA ALA A 495 -0.92 -42.77 11.62
C ALA A 495 -0.10 -42.70 10.32
N GLU A 496 -0.76 -42.44 9.18
CA GLU A 496 -0.12 -42.28 7.87
C GLU A 496 0.78 -41.04 7.84
N GLN A 497 0.27 -39.90 8.32
CA GLN A 497 1.01 -38.64 8.38
C GLN A 497 2.21 -38.75 9.32
N ALA A 498 2.04 -39.36 10.49
CA ALA A 498 3.11 -39.57 11.45
C ALA A 498 4.21 -40.48 10.89
N SER A 499 3.84 -41.56 10.18
CA SER A 499 4.80 -42.46 9.53
C SER A 499 5.61 -41.73 8.45
N ALA A 500 4.94 -40.99 7.56
CA ALA A 500 5.60 -40.20 6.53
C ALA A 500 6.50 -39.09 7.13
N TYR A 501 6.03 -38.41 8.17
CA TYR A 501 6.81 -37.42 8.89
C TYR A 501 8.07 -38.02 9.53
N GLN A 502 7.96 -39.18 10.18
CA GLN A 502 9.11 -39.87 10.78
C GLN A 502 10.15 -40.27 9.74
N GLN A 503 9.71 -40.74 8.56
CA GLN A 503 10.62 -41.06 7.45
C GLN A 503 11.34 -39.81 6.94
N LEU A 504 10.61 -38.72 6.72
CA LEU A 504 11.17 -37.44 6.28
C LEU A 504 12.16 -36.87 7.32
N ALA A 505 11.74 -36.83 8.59
CA ALA A 505 12.56 -36.35 9.71
C ALA A 505 13.83 -37.19 9.87
N GLY A 506 13.72 -38.51 9.78
CA GLY A 506 14.87 -39.42 9.84
C GLY A 506 15.88 -39.12 8.73
N LYS A 507 15.41 -39.02 7.48
CA LYS A 507 16.26 -38.75 6.31
C LYS A 507 16.94 -37.39 6.42
N LEU A 508 16.19 -36.32 6.70
CA LEU A 508 16.74 -34.97 6.80
C LEU A 508 17.69 -34.80 8.00
N THR A 509 17.42 -35.48 9.12
CA THR A 509 18.31 -35.47 10.29
C THR A 509 19.64 -36.16 9.96
N GLN A 510 19.62 -37.24 9.18
CA GLN A 510 20.84 -37.93 8.74
C GLN A 510 21.68 -37.03 7.82
N GLU A 511 21.07 -36.41 6.81
CA GLU A 511 21.73 -35.45 5.92
C GLU A 511 22.33 -34.27 6.71
N LEU A 512 21.56 -33.73 7.66
CA LEU A 512 22.02 -32.65 8.52
C LEU A 512 23.25 -33.05 9.36
N ARG A 513 23.24 -34.24 9.96
CA ARG A 513 24.39 -34.76 10.72
C ARG A 513 25.64 -34.89 9.85
N GLN A 514 25.50 -35.41 8.63
CA GLN A 514 26.60 -35.54 7.69
C GLN A 514 27.17 -34.17 7.27
N ALA A 515 26.31 -33.20 7.01
CA ALA A 515 26.71 -31.84 6.70
C ALA A 515 27.45 -31.18 7.87
N LEU A 516 26.92 -31.29 9.09
CA LEU A 516 27.57 -30.76 10.30
C LEU A 516 28.92 -31.40 10.58
N ALA A 517 29.07 -32.71 10.34
CA ALA A 517 30.36 -33.40 10.43
C ALA A 517 31.40 -32.83 9.46
N ARG A 518 30.97 -32.32 8.31
CA ARG A 518 31.81 -31.61 7.33
C ARG A 518 31.91 -30.10 7.60
N ARG A 519 31.45 -29.63 8.76
CA ARG A 519 31.36 -28.20 9.15
C ARG A 519 30.47 -27.37 8.19
N ASP A 520 29.53 -27.99 7.50
CA ASP A 520 28.51 -27.31 6.71
C ASP A 520 27.24 -27.08 7.54
N THR A 521 26.98 -25.83 7.90
CA THR A 521 25.80 -25.40 8.68
C THR A 521 24.63 -24.96 7.80
N THR A 522 24.74 -25.03 6.47
CA THR A 522 23.73 -24.49 5.56
C THR A 522 22.41 -25.27 5.54
N LEU A 523 22.41 -26.54 5.98
CA LEU A 523 21.21 -27.38 6.04
C LEU A 523 20.32 -27.13 7.27
N LEU A 524 20.84 -26.52 8.35
CA LEU A 524 20.09 -26.30 9.60
C LEU A 524 18.74 -25.63 9.37
N GLY A 525 18.73 -24.51 8.64
CA GLY A 525 17.51 -23.75 8.38
C GLY A 525 16.53 -24.48 7.47
N VAL A 526 17.01 -25.20 6.45
CA VAL A 526 16.15 -25.95 5.53
C VAL A 526 15.46 -27.09 6.25
N VAL A 527 16.22 -27.90 7.01
CA VAL A 527 15.66 -29.05 7.73
C VAL A 527 14.66 -28.60 8.78
N LEU A 528 14.97 -27.56 9.57
CA LEU A 528 14.05 -27.04 10.59
C LEU A 528 12.74 -26.53 9.96
N ASN A 529 12.81 -25.72 8.92
CA ASN A 529 11.62 -25.15 8.27
C ASN A 529 10.75 -26.23 7.64
N VAL A 530 11.36 -27.23 6.99
CA VAL A 530 10.59 -28.32 6.37
C VAL A 530 9.88 -29.14 7.45
N LEU A 531 10.58 -29.53 8.52
CA LEU A 531 9.98 -30.35 9.57
C LEU A 531 8.91 -29.62 10.39
N LEU A 532 9.03 -28.30 10.55
CA LEU A 532 7.96 -27.51 11.18
C LEU A 532 6.74 -27.34 10.26
N ALA A 533 6.94 -27.17 8.95
CA ALA A 533 5.86 -26.87 8.01
C ALA A 533 5.17 -28.11 7.44
N TRP A 534 5.87 -29.24 7.31
CA TRP A 534 5.36 -30.43 6.62
C TRP A 534 4.09 -31.01 7.25
N PRO A 535 3.94 -31.10 8.59
CA PRO A 535 2.69 -31.56 9.20
C PRO A 535 1.47 -30.77 8.69
N ASP A 536 1.58 -29.46 8.50
CA ASP A 536 0.47 -28.62 8.05
C ASP A 536 0.29 -28.61 6.53
N CYS A 537 1.32 -29.00 5.77
CA CYS A 537 1.38 -28.82 4.31
C CYS A 537 1.47 -30.14 3.51
N CYS A 538 1.37 -31.30 4.16
CA CYS A 538 1.53 -32.63 3.55
C CYS A 538 0.51 -33.00 2.45
N PHE A 539 -0.43 -32.12 2.14
CA PHE A 539 -1.33 -32.21 0.98
C PHE A 539 -0.66 -31.78 -0.34
N ARG A 540 0.58 -31.31 -0.31
CA ARG A 540 1.41 -30.99 -1.48
C ARG A 540 2.71 -31.80 -1.45
N PRO A 541 3.25 -32.19 -2.62
CA PRO A 541 4.60 -32.76 -2.70
C PRO A 541 5.63 -31.73 -2.22
N GLU A 542 6.60 -32.16 -1.41
CA GLU A 542 7.64 -31.30 -0.84
C GLU A 542 9.01 -31.78 -1.33
N ILE A 543 9.69 -30.98 -2.17
CA ILE A 543 11.03 -31.31 -2.68
C ILE A 543 12.06 -30.53 -1.86
N VAL A 544 12.83 -31.25 -1.04
CA VAL A 544 13.88 -30.64 -0.23
C VAL A 544 15.21 -30.69 -0.96
N LYS A 545 15.85 -29.53 -1.18
CA LYS A 545 17.15 -29.43 -1.88
C LYS A 545 18.24 -28.80 -1.03
N HIS A 546 19.47 -29.25 -1.23
CA HIS A 546 20.64 -28.64 -0.59
C HIS A 546 20.84 -27.18 -1.10
N PRO A 547 20.96 -26.15 -0.24
CA PRO A 547 21.06 -24.76 -0.66
C PRO A 547 22.22 -24.45 -1.60
N ARG A 548 23.38 -25.07 -1.35
CA ARG A 548 24.60 -24.93 -2.16
C ARG A 548 24.62 -25.84 -3.40
N SER A 549 24.67 -27.17 -3.23
CA SER A 549 24.82 -28.11 -4.34
C SER A 549 23.57 -28.28 -5.20
N LYS A 550 22.38 -27.89 -4.69
CA LYS A 550 21.07 -28.08 -5.32
C LYS A 550 20.62 -29.54 -5.44
N ASP A 551 21.33 -30.47 -4.80
CA ASP A 551 20.96 -31.89 -4.76
C ASP A 551 19.64 -32.10 -4.03
N THR A 552 18.85 -33.06 -4.49
CA THR A 552 17.58 -33.44 -3.84
C THR A 552 17.86 -34.34 -2.63
N LEU A 553 17.50 -33.85 -1.44
CA LEU A 553 17.68 -34.54 -0.16
C LEU A 553 16.47 -35.43 0.17
N ALA A 554 15.25 -34.94 -0.08
CA ALA A 554 14.01 -35.66 0.17
C ALA A 554 12.91 -35.24 -0.83
N PHE A 555 11.96 -36.14 -1.06
CA PHE A 555 10.78 -35.97 -1.89
C PHE A 555 9.60 -36.71 -1.25
#